data_AF-A0A382F0R9-F1
#
_entry.id   AF-A0A382F0R9-F1
#
_cell.length_a   1.000
_cell.length_b   1.000
_cell.length_c   1.000
_cell.angle_alpha   90.00
_cell.angle_beta   90.00
_cell.angle_gamma   90.00
#
_symmetry.space_group_name_H-M   'P 1'
#
loop_
_entity.id
_entity.type
_entity.pdbx_description
1 polymer ?
#
loop_
_entity_poly.entity_id
_entity_poly.type
_entity_poly.pdbx_seq_one_letter_code
_entity_poly.pdbx_strand_id
1 'polypeptide(L)'
;MGGLALLARELGHQVTGSDASAYPPMSSMLSDAGIETFEGYHPEHLVPETDLVLVGNSLSRGNAAVEAMLERRLAYTSGPAWLA
;
A
#
# COMPACT_ATOMS: atom_id res chain seq x y z
N MET A 1 -2.48 -3.11 -7.91
CA MET A 1 -2.34 -1.85 -7.13
C MET A 1 -1.22 -0.95 -7.63
N GLY A 2 -0.15 -1.47 -8.26
CA GLY A 2 1.03 -0.64 -8.62
C GLY A 2 0.76 0.63 -9.46
N GLY A 3 -0.14 0.58 -10.45
CA GLY A 3 -0.48 1.78 -11.23
C GLY A 3 -1.08 2.92 -10.39
N LEU A 4 -1.85 2.58 -9.35
CA LEU A 4 -2.41 3.57 -8.43
C LEU A 4 -1.32 4.21 -7.55
N ALA A 5 -0.33 3.41 -7.14
CA ALA A 5 0.81 3.88 -6.38
C ALA A 5 1.67 4.87 -7.20
N LEU A 6 1.85 4.60 -8.50
CA LEU A 6 2.52 5.53 -9.42
C LEU A 6 1.75 6.86 -9.55
N LEU A 7 0.42 6.80 -9.74
CA LEU A 7 -0.41 8.00 -9.80
C LEU A 7 -0.34 8.81 -8.49
N ALA A 8 -0.41 8.14 -7.34
CA ALA A 8 -0.28 8.79 -6.04
C ALA A 8 1.09 9.49 -5.89
N ARG A 9 2.16 8.87 -6.39
CA ARG A 9 3.49 9.52 -6.44
C ARG A 9 3.52 10.74 -7.34
N GLU A 10 2.94 10.66 -8.54
CA GLU A 10 2.88 11.80 -9.47
C GLU A 10 2.08 12.98 -8.90
N LEU A 11 1.07 12.69 -8.07
CA LEU A 11 0.30 13.70 -7.33
C LEU A 11 1.05 14.30 -6.13
N GLY A 12 2.28 13.84 -5.85
CA GLY A 12 3.15 14.36 -4.79
C GLY A 12 2.98 13.68 -3.43
N HIS A 13 2.25 12.56 -3.34
CA HIS A 13 2.12 11.82 -2.09
C HIS A 13 3.38 11.02 -1.77
N GLN A 14 3.62 10.80 -0.48
CA GLN A 14 4.55 9.77 -0.02
C GLN A 14 3.86 8.41 -0.09
N VAL A 15 4.48 7.47 -0.81
CA VAL A 15 3.88 6.17 -1.08
C VAL A 15 4.86 5.07 -0.73
N THR A 16 4.41 4.17 0.13
CA THR A 16 5.00 2.87 0.39
C THR A 16 3.96 1.79 0.13
N GLY A 17 4.38 0.53 -0.02
CA GLY A 17 3.46 -0.56 -0.34
C GLY A 17 3.88 -1.90 0.23
N SER A 18 2.93 -2.82 0.32
CA SER A 18 3.17 -4.22 0.69
C SER A 18 2.46 -5.13 -0.29
N ASP A 19 3.18 -6.14 -0.78
CA ASP A 19 2.62 -7.18 -1.64
C ASP A 19 3.24 -8.53 -1.30
N ALA A 20 2.53 -9.63 -1.56
CA ALA A 20 3.04 -10.97 -1.32
C ALA A 20 4.26 -11.28 -2.21
N SER A 21 4.30 -10.73 -3.42
CA SER A 21 5.46 -10.81 -4.30
C SER A 21 5.40 -9.71 -5.34
N ALA A 22 6.40 -8.82 -5.35
CA ALA A 22 6.58 -7.84 -6.41
C ALA A 22 7.71 -8.31 -7.34
N TYR A 23 7.39 -8.50 -8.62
CA TYR A 23 8.35 -8.94 -9.64
C TYR A 23 8.38 -7.98 -10.84
N PRO A 24 9.45 -7.97 -11.64
CA PRO A 24 9.55 -7.13 -12.83
C PRO A 24 8.44 -7.46 -13.86
N PRO A 25 7.89 -6.45 -14.57
CA PRO A 25 8.36 -5.06 -14.62
C PRO A 25 7.83 -4.18 -13.47
N MET A 26 6.84 -4.63 -12.70
CA MET A 26 6.14 -3.76 -11.76
C MET A 26 7.03 -3.33 -10.58
N SER A 27 7.84 -4.24 -10.03
CA SER A 27 8.78 -3.88 -8.94
C SER A 27 9.80 -2.83 -9.38
N SER A 28 10.36 -2.97 -10.58
CA SER A 28 11.29 -2.00 -11.16
C SER A 28 10.62 -0.64 -11.37
N MET A 29 9.41 -0.60 -11.94
CA MET A 29 8.67 0.66 -12.12
C MET A 29 8.38 1.39 -10.82
N LEU A 30 8.01 0.65 -9.75
CA LEU A 30 7.77 1.24 -8.44
C LEU A 30 9.07 1.77 -7.82
N SER A 31 10.15 0.99 -7.90
CA SER A 31 11.48 1.41 -7.43
C SER A 31 11.98 2.66 -8.17
N ASP A 32 11.82 2.73 -9.50
CA ASP A 32 12.23 3.87 -10.32
C ASP A 32 11.43 5.14 -9.99
N ALA A 33 10.16 4.98 -9.56
CA ALA A 33 9.33 6.05 -9.02
C ALA A 33 9.63 6.38 -7.55
N GLY A 34 10.66 5.76 -6.97
CA GLY A 34 11.06 5.94 -5.57
C GLY A 34 10.05 5.38 -4.56
N ILE A 35 9.18 4.45 -4.96
CA ILE A 35 8.18 3.82 -4.07
C ILE A 35 8.85 2.66 -3.36
N GLU A 36 8.89 2.73 -2.03
CA GLU A 36 9.37 1.63 -1.21
C GLU A 36 8.32 0.52 -1.14
N THR A 37 8.72 -0.71 -1.47
CA THR A 37 7.84 -1.88 -1.44
C THR A 37 8.38 -2.91 -0.47
N PHE A 38 7.52 -3.41 0.40
CA PHE A 38 7.83 -4.47 1.34
C PHE A 38 7.22 -5.80 0.89
N GLU A 39 7.93 -6.89 1.13
CA GLU A 39 7.44 -8.24 0.83
C GLU A 39 6.61 -8.79 1.99
N GLY A 40 5.43 -9.34 1.68
CA GLY A 40 4.49 -9.84 2.66
C GLY A 40 3.65 -8.74 3.31
N TYR A 41 2.73 -9.16 4.18
CA TYR A 41 1.76 -8.27 4.84
C TYR A 41 1.99 -8.24 6.34
N HIS A 42 3.00 -7.47 6.76
CA HIS A 42 3.39 -7.36 8.16
C HIS A 42 2.92 -6.04 8.80
N PRO A 43 2.51 -6.06 10.09
CA PRO A 43 2.15 -4.85 10.83
C PRO A 43 3.23 -3.76 10.87
N GLU A 44 4.49 -4.15 10.69
CA GLU A 44 5.65 -3.27 10.71
C GLU A 44 5.74 -2.38 9.46
N HIS A 45 5.12 -2.81 8.36
CA HIS A 45 5.07 -2.02 7.12
C HIS A 45 4.13 -0.81 7.24
N LEU A 46 3.21 -0.83 8.21
CA LEU A 46 2.39 0.31 8.57
C LEU A 46 3.25 1.28 9.39
N VAL A 47 3.90 2.21 8.71
CA VAL A 47 4.73 3.23 9.35
C VAL A 47 3.87 4.17 10.21
N PRO A 48 4.39 4.67 11.35
CA PRO A 48 3.60 5.51 12.26
C PRO A 48 2.99 6.77 11.63
N GLU A 49 3.60 7.31 10.58
CA GLU A 49 3.17 8.53 9.87
C GLU A 49 2.17 8.27 8.73
N THR A 50 1.55 7.08 8.68
CA THR A 50 0.62 6.73 7.59
C THR A 50 -0.72 7.46 7.75
N ASP A 51 -1.01 8.39 6.85
CA ASP A 51 -2.28 9.13 6.84
C ASP A 51 -3.47 8.31 6.30
N LEU A 52 -3.22 7.47 5.29
CA LEU A 52 -4.25 6.70 4.58
C LEU A 52 -3.70 5.36 4.07
N VAL A 53 -4.47 4.29 4.28
CA VAL A 53 -4.17 2.96 3.74
C VAL A 53 -5.13 2.62 2.60
N LEU A 54 -4.57 2.28 1.44
CA LEU A 54 -5.34 1.77 0.30
C LEU A 54 -5.36 0.24 0.32
N VAL A 55 -6.54 -0.34 0.55
CA VAL A 55 -6.68 -1.80 0.68
C VAL A 55 -6.95 -2.42 -0.68
N GLY A 56 -6.06 -3.33 -1.09
CA GLY A 56 -6.21 -4.14 -2.29
C GLY A 56 -7.31 -5.20 -2.16
N ASN A 57 -7.83 -5.66 -3.30
CA ASN A 57 -8.95 -6.61 -3.37
C ASN A 57 -8.67 -7.99 -2.75
N SER A 58 -7.40 -8.40 -2.67
CA SER A 58 -7.00 -9.72 -2.17
C SER A 58 -6.90 -9.80 -0.64
N LEU A 59 -7.11 -8.70 0.09
CA LEU A 59 -6.96 -8.64 1.54
C LEU A 59 -8.30 -8.79 2.26
N SER A 60 -8.30 -9.55 3.36
CA SER A 60 -9.46 -9.78 4.22
C SER A 60 -9.04 -9.85 5.69
N ARG A 61 -10.01 -9.89 6.61
CA ARG A 61 -9.79 -10.07 8.05
C ARG A 61 -8.98 -11.34 8.31
N GLY A 62 -8.12 -11.29 9.33
CA GLY A 62 -7.14 -12.34 9.65
C GLY A 62 -5.77 -12.12 9.01
N ASN A 63 -5.64 -11.18 8.07
CA ASN A 63 -4.33 -10.70 7.62
C ASN A 63 -3.70 -9.77 8.68
N ALA A 64 -2.45 -10.01 9.05
CA ALA A 64 -1.78 -9.29 10.14
C ALA A 64 -1.71 -7.78 9.91
N ALA A 65 -1.40 -7.32 8.70
CA ALA A 65 -1.39 -5.89 8.36
C ALA A 65 -2.81 -5.28 8.42
N VAL A 66 -3.83 -6.02 7.97
CA VAL A 66 -5.22 -5.55 8.03
C VAL A 66 -5.69 -5.42 9.49
N GLU A 67 -5.45 -6.42 10.33
CA GLU A 67 -5.82 -6.33 11.75
C GLU A 67 -5.08 -5.17 12.43
N ALA A 68 -3.78 -4.99 12.18
CA ALA A 68 -3.01 -3.88 12.75
C ALA A 68 -3.53 -2.50 12.29
N MET A 69 -3.91 -2.36 11.02
CA MET A 69 -4.54 -1.14 10.49
C MET A 69 -5.84 -0.81 11.23
N LEU A 70 -6.70 -1.82 11.46
CA LEU A 70 -7.97 -1.67 12.16
C LEU A 70 -7.77 -1.37 13.66
N GLU A 71 -6.83 -2.06 14.31
CA GLU A 71 -6.47 -1.85 15.72
C GLU A 71 -5.95 -0.43 15.97
N ARG A 72 -5.09 0.06 15.07
CA ARG A 72 -4.55 1.43 15.10
C ARG A 72 -5.57 2.48 14.63
N ARG A 73 -6.74 2.06 14.16
CA ARG A 73 -7.81 2.93 13.63
C ARG A 73 -7.32 3.88 12.54
N LEU A 74 -6.44 3.39 11.67
CA LEU A 74 -5.95 4.17 10.53
C LEU A 74 -7.10 4.43 9.55
N ALA A 75 -7.08 5.58 8.89
CA ALA A 75 -7.99 5.83 7.78
C ALA A 75 -7.67 4.86 6.65
N TYR A 76 -8.70 4.24 6.06
CA TYR A 76 -8.52 3.31 4.95
C TYR A 76 -9.64 3.44 3.93
N THR A 77 -9.31 3.14 2.68
CA THR A 77 -10.29 3.09 1.58
C THR A 77 -9.86 2.07 0.53
N SER A 78 -10.72 1.81 -0.45
CA SER A 78 -10.38 0.96 -1.61
C SER A 78 -9.68 1.79 -2.69
N GLY A 79 -8.84 1.14 -3.49
CA GLY A 79 -8.19 1.80 -4.64
C GLY A 79 -9.16 2.52 -5.58
N PRO A 80 -10.27 1.89 -6.03
CA PRO A 80 -11.27 2.57 -6.86
C PRO A 80 -11.94 3.76 -6.18
N ALA A 81 -12.26 3.67 -4.88
CA ALA A 81 -12.90 4.76 -4.16
C ALA A 81 -11.97 5.95 -3.91
N TRP A 82 -10.64 5.73 -3.89
CA TRP A 82 -9.67 6.82 -3.82
C TRP A 82 -9.45 7.50 -5.17
N LEU A 83 -9.61 6.77 -6.28
CA LEU A 83 -9.43 7.30 -7.64
C LEU A 83 -10.66 8.08 -8.15
N ALA A 84 -11.85 7.81 -7.61
CA ALA A 84 -13.12 8.40 -8.01
C ALA A 84 -13.26 9.85 -7.53
#